data_AF-A0A5D2FYY6-F1
#
_entry.id   AF-A0A5D2FYY6-F1
#
_cell.length_a   1.000
_cell.length_b   1.000
_cell.length_c   1.000
_cell.angle_alpha   90.00
_cell.angle_beta   90.00
_cell.angle_gamma   90.00
#
_symmetry.space_group_name_H-M   'P 1'
#
loop_
_entity.id
_entity.type
_entity.pdbx_description
1 polymer ?
#
loop_
_entity_poly.entity_id
_entity_poly.type
_entity_poly.pdbx_seq_one_letter_code
_entity_poly.pdbx_strand_id
1 'polypeptide(L)'
;MLISSHLPRWLQVLLTEKLFNACVIHEEAKKNEKNVYCLDCCISICPHCLSPHSSHRLLQIRRYVYHDVIRLDDATKLMDCASVQSYIINSAKVIFINQRPQTRQFRGSGNFCTTCDRCLQHPYLFCSLSCKIDNLLRTEYGLSKFLYDCNYLPLPDVGLDDGLVTPEWVLEPSGSTKTSSGSDGYGEEAWCRALSCTATTEIVRKKRSSLTCPSVSGSLMNRRKKPPHRAPLY
;
A
#
# COMPACT_ATOMS: atom_id res chain seq x y z
N MET A 1 -10.67 10.89 18.43
CA MET A 1 -11.75 10.66 17.46
C MET A 1 -12.90 10.04 18.23
N LEU A 2 -14.09 10.62 18.20
CA LEU A 2 -15.28 10.02 18.79
C LEU A 2 -15.82 8.98 17.79
N ILE A 3 -15.49 7.71 17.97
CA ILE A 3 -16.02 6.65 17.12
C ILE A 3 -17.43 6.35 17.61
N SER A 4 -18.41 6.89 16.89
CA SER A 4 -19.82 6.80 17.22
C SER A 4 -20.37 5.36 17.11
N SER A 5 -21.36 5.03 17.94
CA SER A 5 -22.05 3.73 18.02
C SER A 5 -22.81 3.30 16.76
N HIS A 6 -22.73 4.09 15.68
CA HIS A 6 -23.47 3.91 14.43
C HIS A 6 -22.60 3.52 13.24
N LEU A 7 -21.30 3.29 13.43
CA LEU A 7 -20.38 2.86 12.38
C LEU A 7 -20.26 1.31 12.35
N PRO A 8 -20.49 0.64 11.21
CA PRO A 8 -20.26 -0.81 11.12
C PRO A 8 -18.81 -1.17 11.41
N ARG A 9 -18.60 -2.29 12.12
CA ARG A 9 -17.29 -2.75 12.60
C ARG A 9 -16.22 -2.82 11.49
N TRP A 10 -16.60 -3.29 10.30
CA TRP A 10 -15.69 -3.38 9.15
C TRP A 10 -15.18 -1.99 8.72
N LEU A 11 -16.04 -0.97 8.75
CA LEU A 11 -15.68 0.38 8.33
C LEU A 11 -14.89 1.10 9.43
N GLN A 12 -15.24 0.88 10.71
CA GLN A 12 -14.44 1.34 11.84
C GLN A 12 -13.00 0.82 11.73
N VAL A 13 -12.82 -0.49 11.58
CA VAL A 13 -11.48 -1.08 11.52
C VAL A 13 -10.75 -0.66 10.25
N LEU A 14 -11.39 -0.66 9.06
CA LEU A 14 -10.77 -0.20 7.81
C LEU A 14 -10.18 1.23 7.91
N LEU A 15 -10.81 2.12 8.68
CA LEU A 15 -10.32 3.48 8.89
C LEU A 15 -9.17 3.58 9.91
N THR A 16 -9.10 2.68 10.90
CA THR A 16 -8.12 2.73 12.01
C THR A 16 -6.95 1.75 11.88
N GLU A 17 -7.10 0.70 11.08
CA GLU A 17 -6.15 -0.40 10.96
C GLU A 17 -4.82 0.04 10.35
N LYS A 18 -3.72 -0.53 10.86
CA LYS A 18 -2.38 -0.34 10.27
C LYS A 18 -2.15 -1.39 9.18
N LEU A 19 -2.42 -0.99 7.94
CA LEU A 19 -2.31 -1.85 6.76
C LEU A 19 -0.83 -2.04 6.34
N PHE A 20 -0.53 -3.14 5.65
CA PHE A 20 0.82 -3.56 5.22
C PHE A 20 1.84 -3.78 6.35
N ASN A 21 1.39 -4.15 7.55
CA ASN A 21 2.28 -4.79 8.52
C ASN A 21 2.67 -6.20 8.03
N ALA A 22 3.81 -6.73 8.46
CA ALA A 22 4.17 -8.12 8.19
C ALA A 22 3.17 -9.11 8.82
N CYS A 23 2.96 -10.25 8.17
CA CYS A 23 2.12 -11.33 8.70
C CYS A 23 2.92 -12.23 9.66
N VAL A 24 2.53 -12.24 10.93
CA VAL A 24 3.15 -13.08 12.00
C VAL A 24 3.02 -14.59 11.79
N ILE A 25 2.15 -15.04 10.88
CA ILE A 25 2.00 -16.46 10.53
C ILE A 25 2.96 -16.84 9.39
N HIS A 26 3.38 -15.86 8.58
CA HIS A 26 4.13 -16.05 7.35
C HIS A 26 5.36 -15.12 7.32
N GLU A 27 6.08 -15.00 8.44
CA GLU A 27 7.17 -14.02 8.60
C GLU A 27 8.31 -14.23 7.59
N GLU A 28 8.63 -15.49 7.27
CA GLU A 28 9.69 -15.87 6.33
C GLU A 28 9.24 -15.87 4.86
N ALA A 29 7.94 -15.75 4.59
CA ALA A 29 7.40 -15.83 3.24
C ALA A 29 7.60 -14.52 2.47
N LYS A 30 7.98 -14.61 1.18
CA LYS A 30 7.92 -13.47 0.25
C LYS A 30 6.48 -12.93 0.18
N LYS A 31 6.31 -11.61 -0.02
CA LYS A 31 4.99 -10.94 -0.16
C LYS A 31 4.07 -11.13 1.06
N ASN A 32 4.60 -11.19 2.28
CA ASN A 32 3.82 -11.38 3.51
C ASN A 32 3.16 -10.11 4.09
N GLU A 33 3.19 -8.98 3.38
CA GLU A 33 2.52 -7.74 3.82
C GLU A 33 1.00 -7.92 3.90
N LYS A 34 0.39 -7.41 4.97
CA LYS A 34 -1.06 -7.41 5.17
C LYS A 34 -1.76 -6.36 4.30
N ASN A 35 -1.83 -6.60 3.00
CA ASN A 35 -2.38 -5.71 1.98
C ASN A 35 -3.83 -6.03 1.57
N VAL A 36 -4.42 -7.10 2.11
CA VAL A 36 -5.84 -7.46 1.92
C VAL A 36 -6.60 -7.14 3.20
N TYR A 37 -7.78 -6.53 3.07
CA TYR A 37 -8.70 -6.34 4.18
C TYR A 37 -9.90 -7.28 4.04
N CYS A 38 -10.12 -8.16 5.02
CA CYS A 38 -11.29 -9.01 5.08
C CYS A 38 -12.41 -8.29 5.84
N LEU A 39 -13.53 -8.02 5.15
CA LEU A 39 -14.66 -7.31 5.75
C LEU A 39 -15.36 -8.18 6.80
N ASP A 40 -15.51 -9.48 6.57
CA ASP A 40 -16.30 -10.36 7.42
C ASP A 40 -15.60 -10.65 8.76
N CYS A 41 -14.31 -10.98 8.71
CA CYS A 41 -13.47 -11.10 9.91
C CYS A 41 -13.08 -9.73 10.51
N CYS A 42 -13.23 -8.63 9.75
CA CYS A 42 -12.78 -7.28 10.09
C CYS A 42 -11.28 -7.18 10.41
N ILE A 43 -10.40 -7.83 9.63
CA ILE A 43 -8.94 -7.86 9.87
C ILE A 43 -8.13 -7.64 8.59
N SER A 44 -6.89 -7.17 8.75
CA SER A 44 -5.89 -7.16 7.68
C SER A 44 -5.12 -8.50 7.60
N ILE A 45 -5.02 -9.04 6.38
CA ILE A 45 -4.41 -10.33 6.05
C ILE A 45 -3.45 -10.19 4.86
N CYS A 46 -2.50 -11.12 4.75
CA CYS A 46 -1.58 -11.19 3.60
C CYS A 46 -2.09 -12.20 2.54
N PRO A 47 -1.53 -12.23 1.32
CA PRO A 47 -1.92 -13.18 0.27
C PRO A 47 -1.86 -14.67 0.67
N HIS A 48 -0.95 -15.05 1.57
CA HIS A 48 -0.85 -16.44 2.07
C HIS A 48 -2.00 -16.83 3.02
N CYS A 49 -2.70 -15.85 3.60
CA CYS A 49 -3.85 -16.07 4.46
C CYS A 49 -5.19 -16.17 3.70
N LEU A 50 -5.18 -16.21 2.35
CA LEU A 50 -6.41 -16.16 1.56
C LEU A 50 -7.25 -17.44 1.61
N SER A 51 -6.62 -18.62 1.74
CA SER A 51 -7.32 -19.91 1.77
C SER A 51 -8.46 -19.98 2.82
N PRO A 52 -8.22 -19.68 4.12
CA PRO A 52 -9.28 -19.63 5.14
C PRO A 52 -10.27 -18.46 5.00
N HIS A 53 -10.09 -17.58 3.99
CA HIS A 53 -10.99 -16.46 3.69
C HIS A 53 -11.57 -16.54 2.27
N SER A 54 -11.48 -17.69 1.60
CA SER A 54 -11.87 -17.87 0.19
C SER A 54 -13.34 -17.56 -0.12
N SER A 55 -14.24 -17.72 0.86
CA SER A 55 -15.66 -17.36 0.77
C SER A 55 -16.00 -15.97 1.31
N HIS A 56 -15.03 -15.22 1.81
CA HIS A 56 -15.24 -13.91 2.44
C HIS A 56 -15.16 -12.76 1.43
N ARG A 57 -15.68 -11.60 1.84
CA ARG A 57 -15.58 -10.33 1.12
C ARG A 57 -14.21 -9.69 1.39
N LEU A 58 -13.39 -9.61 0.36
CA LEU A 58 -11.98 -9.23 0.44
C LEU A 58 -11.67 -7.99 -0.39
N LEU A 59 -11.14 -6.96 0.26
CA LEU A 59 -10.83 -5.66 -0.34
C LEU A 59 -9.31 -5.53 -0.50
N GLN A 60 -8.83 -5.42 -1.74
CA GLN A 60 -7.41 -5.18 -2.02
C GLN A 60 -7.03 -3.73 -1.72
N ILE A 61 -6.24 -3.55 -0.66
CA ILE A 61 -5.60 -2.28 -0.35
C ILE A 61 -4.36 -2.11 -1.23
N ARG A 62 -4.13 -0.89 -1.72
CA ARG A 62 -2.94 -0.48 -2.47
C ARG A 62 -2.29 0.72 -1.78
N ARG A 63 -1.00 0.94 -2.01
CA ARG A 63 -0.28 2.13 -1.53
C ARG A 63 -0.01 3.09 -2.68
N TYR A 64 -0.24 4.37 -2.43
CA TYR A 64 0.19 5.44 -3.33
C TYR A 64 0.70 6.63 -2.52
N VAL A 65 1.95 7.04 -2.80
CA VAL A 65 2.67 8.09 -2.07
C VAL A 65 2.52 7.90 -0.54
N TYR A 66 2.88 6.70 -0.07
CA TYR A 66 2.84 6.30 1.34
C TYR A 66 1.46 6.30 2.02
N HIS A 67 0.37 6.39 1.25
CA HIS A 67 -0.99 6.38 1.77
C HIS A 67 -1.84 5.25 1.18
N ASP A 68 -2.75 4.73 1.99
CA ASP A 68 -3.59 3.60 1.62
C ASP A 68 -4.79 4.05 0.76
N VAL A 69 -4.95 3.38 -0.37
CA VAL A 69 -5.97 3.63 -1.40
C VAL A 69 -6.66 2.33 -1.79
N ILE A 70 -7.91 2.45 -2.25
CA ILE A 70 -8.68 1.34 -2.83
C ILE A 70 -9.21 1.74 -4.20
N ARG A 71 -9.50 0.76 -5.06
CA ARG A 71 -10.11 1.03 -6.37
C ARG A 71 -11.49 1.63 -6.14
N LEU A 72 -11.85 2.61 -6.97
CA LEU A 72 -13.18 3.21 -6.93
C LEU A 72 -14.26 2.14 -7.15
N ASP A 73 -14.02 1.22 -8.09
CA ASP A 73 -14.93 0.13 -8.46
C ASP A 73 -15.25 -0.82 -7.29
N ASP A 74 -14.30 -0.99 -6.35
CA ASP A 74 -14.50 -1.82 -5.15
C ASP A 74 -15.15 -1.00 -4.02
N ALA A 75 -14.77 0.27 -3.88
CA ALA A 75 -15.35 1.17 -2.90
C ALA A 75 -16.85 1.44 -3.17
N THR A 76 -17.24 1.62 -4.43
CA THR A 76 -18.63 1.88 -4.84
C THR A 76 -19.57 0.70 -4.60
N LYS A 77 -19.04 -0.51 -4.38
CA LYS A 77 -19.85 -1.68 -3.96
C LYS A 77 -20.18 -1.63 -2.47
N LEU A 78 -19.35 -0.94 -1.67
CA LEU A 78 -19.45 -0.87 -0.20
C LEU A 78 -20.19 0.37 0.28
N MET A 79 -20.01 1.49 -0.42
CA MET A 79 -20.60 2.78 -0.05
C MET A 79 -20.67 3.76 -1.22
N ASP A 80 -21.56 4.75 -1.08
CA ASP A 80 -21.62 5.89 -1.98
C ASP A 80 -20.29 6.65 -1.98
N CYS A 81 -19.60 6.63 -3.13
CA CYS A 81 -18.35 7.37 -3.34
C CYS A 81 -18.56 8.71 -4.09
N ALA A 82 -19.79 9.13 -4.35
CA ALA A 82 -20.07 10.44 -4.93
C ALA A 82 -19.46 11.57 -4.09
N SER A 83 -19.00 12.62 -4.78
CA SER A 83 -18.30 13.77 -4.21
C SER A 83 -16.97 13.48 -3.49
N VAL A 84 -16.47 12.22 -3.48
CA VAL A 84 -15.11 11.88 -3.06
C VAL A 84 -14.16 12.02 -4.25
N GLN A 85 -13.08 12.79 -4.11
CA GLN A 85 -12.10 12.96 -5.17
C GLN A 85 -11.38 11.64 -5.48
N SER A 86 -11.53 11.18 -6.71
CA SER A 86 -10.79 10.04 -7.26
C SER A 86 -9.54 10.48 -8.02
N TYR A 87 -8.57 9.57 -8.12
CA TYR A 87 -7.29 9.77 -8.80
C TYR A 87 -7.03 8.60 -9.74
N ILE A 88 -6.35 8.85 -10.87
CA ILE A 88 -5.96 7.80 -11.81
C ILE A 88 -4.54 7.34 -11.48
N ILE A 89 -4.35 6.05 -11.24
CA ILE A 89 -3.06 5.42 -10.96
C ILE A 89 -3.00 4.11 -11.75
N ASN A 90 -1.95 3.93 -12.55
CA ASN A 90 -1.76 2.72 -13.38
C ASN A 90 -3.04 2.39 -14.18
N SER A 91 -3.63 3.41 -14.81
CA SER A 91 -4.89 3.36 -15.57
C SER A 91 -6.16 2.95 -14.79
N ALA A 92 -6.10 2.82 -13.47
CA ALA A 92 -7.25 2.55 -12.60
C ALA A 92 -7.66 3.79 -11.78
N LYS A 93 -8.97 3.98 -11.56
CA LYS A 93 -9.47 4.99 -10.61
C LYS A 93 -9.35 4.46 -9.18
N VAL A 94 -8.77 5.26 -8.29
CA VAL A 94 -8.68 4.98 -6.85
C VAL A 94 -9.19 6.15 -6.02
N ILE A 95 -9.49 5.88 -4.76
CA ILE A 95 -9.75 6.88 -3.72
C ILE A 95 -8.91 6.58 -2.47
N PHE A 96 -8.59 7.63 -1.71
CA PHE A 96 -7.89 7.47 -0.43
C PHE A 96 -8.86 7.03 0.66
N ILE A 97 -8.42 6.08 1.48
CA ILE A 97 -9.18 5.65 2.67
C ILE A 97 -9.18 6.80 3.68
N ASN A 98 -7.99 7.29 4.02
CA ASN A 98 -7.76 8.23 5.12
C ASN A 98 -7.33 9.63 4.68
N GLN A 99 -7.45 10.58 5.62
CA GLN A 99 -6.97 11.94 5.45
C GLN A 99 -5.44 11.93 5.28
N ARG A 100 -4.92 12.89 4.50
CA ARG A 100 -3.48 13.03 4.24
C ARG A 100 -2.95 14.34 4.84
N PRO A 101 -1.68 14.40 5.28
CA PRO A 101 -1.05 15.66 5.73
C PRO A 101 -1.06 16.73 4.63
N GLN A 102 -1.52 17.95 4.95
CA GLN A 102 -1.54 19.07 4.00
C GLN A 102 -0.16 19.72 3.96
N THR A 103 0.52 19.65 2.82
CA THR A 103 1.92 20.10 2.69
C THR A 103 2.07 21.61 2.52
N ARG A 104 1.00 22.33 2.12
CA ARG A 104 0.97 23.79 1.96
C ARG A 104 -0.43 24.34 2.22
N GLN A 105 -0.51 25.48 2.92
CA GLN A 105 -1.70 26.32 2.94
C GLN A 105 -1.86 26.97 1.55
N PHE A 106 -2.98 26.73 0.88
CA PHE A 106 -3.29 27.36 -0.40
C PHE A 106 -3.98 28.71 -0.15
N ARG A 107 -3.51 29.78 -0.80
CA ARG A 107 -4.01 31.16 -0.63
C ARG A 107 -4.75 31.63 -1.87
N GLY A 108 -5.82 30.93 -2.24
CA GLY A 108 -6.67 31.30 -3.38
C GLY A 108 -8.07 30.68 -3.23
N SER A 109 -9.04 31.20 -3.97
CA SER A 109 -10.36 30.57 -4.07
C SER A 109 -10.24 29.21 -4.76
N GLY A 110 -10.71 28.17 -4.10
CA GLY A 110 -10.71 26.80 -4.60
C GLY A 110 -11.87 26.01 -4.02
N ASN A 111 -12.09 24.81 -4.55
CA ASN A 111 -12.94 23.83 -3.87
C ASN A 111 -12.12 23.24 -2.72
N PHE A 112 -12.70 23.14 -1.53
CA PHE A 112 -12.03 22.63 -0.33
C PHE A 112 -12.81 21.45 0.23
N CYS A 113 -12.10 20.51 0.84
CA CYS A 113 -12.69 19.37 1.51
C CYS A 113 -13.42 19.82 2.77
N THR A 114 -14.74 19.60 2.85
CA THR A 114 -15.62 20.07 3.94
C THR A 114 -15.14 19.67 5.35
N THR A 115 -14.35 18.59 5.46
CA THR A 115 -13.86 18.04 6.74
C THR A 115 -12.45 18.48 7.14
N CYS A 116 -11.61 18.93 6.19
CA CYS A 116 -10.17 19.11 6.46
C CYS A 116 -9.46 20.18 5.61
N ASP A 117 -10.21 21.03 4.90
CA ASP A 117 -9.73 22.18 4.14
C ASP A 117 -8.62 21.90 3.10
N ARG A 118 -8.45 20.62 2.74
CA ARG A 118 -7.61 20.21 1.61
C ARG A 118 -8.24 20.67 0.31
N CYS A 119 -7.46 21.33 -0.54
CA CYS A 119 -7.90 21.71 -1.89
C CYS A 119 -8.29 20.48 -2.73
N LEU A 120 -9.41 20.60 -3.43
CA LEU A 120 -10.01 19.59 -4.30
C LEU A 120 -10.16 20.13 -5.73
N GLN A 121 -10.31 19.21 -6.68
CA GLN A 121 -10.86 19.53 -8.00
C GLN A 121 -12.38 19.71 -7.88
N HIS A 122 -12.96 20.58 -8.71
CA HIS A 122 -14.42 20.61 -8.88
C HIS A 122 -14.88 19.30 -9.56
N PRO A 123 -16.04 18.70 -9.22
CA PRO A 123 -17.05 19.14 -8.24
C PRO A 123 -16.96 18.41 -6.89
N TYR A 124 -15.77 17.96 -6.47
CA TYR A 124 -15.63 17.13 -5.27
C TYR A 124 -15.72 17.93 -3.96
N LEU A 125 -16.28 17.28 -2.92
CA LEU A 125 -16.46 17.82 -1.57
C LEU A 125 -15.58 17.13 -0.51
N PHE A 126 -15.07 15.92 -0.80
CA PHE A 126 -14.28 15.12 0.14
C PHE A 126 -12.97 14.63 -0.49
N CYS A 127 -11.86 14.66 0.26
CA CYS A 127 -10.55 14.22 -0.24
C CYS A 127 -10.25 12.71 -0.05
N SER A 128 -11.08 12.03 0.74
CA SER A 128 -10.92 10.64 1.19
C SER A 128 -12.25 10.13 1.74
N LEU A 129 -12.38 8.80 1.90
CA LEU A 129 -13.54 8.19 2.53
C LEU A 129 -13.72 8.66 3.98
N SER A 130 -12.65 8.73 4.77
CA SER A 130 -12.72 9.16 6.17
C SER A 130 -13.24 10.59 6.33
N CYS A 131 -12.95 11.49 5.39
CA CYS A 131 -13.56 12.83 5.36
C CYS A 131 -15.07 12.78 5.16
N LYS A 132 -15.54 12.00 4.17
CA LYS A 132 -16.98 11.85 3.91
C LYS A 132 -17.70 11.24 5.10
N ILE A 133 -17.12 10.21 5.71
CA ILE A 133 -17.69 9.49 6.85
C ILE A 133 -17.73 10.38 8.11
N ASP A 134 -16.67 11.12 8.44
CA ASP A 134 -16.68 12.04 9.58
C ASP A 134 -17.68 13.19 9.37
N ASN A 135 -17.83 13.70 8.13
CA ASN A 135 -18.88 14.67 7.81
C ASN A 135 -20.29 14.06 7.99
N LEU A 136 -20.54 12.87 7.42
CA LEU A 136 -21.83 12.16 7.54
C LEU A 136 -22.17 11.77 8.99
N LEU A 137 -21.18 11.57 9.86
CA LEU A 137 -21.36 11.34 11.29
C LEU A 137 -21.69 12.61 12.09
N ARG A 138 -21.26 13.79 11.62
CA ARG A 138 -21.58 15.09 12.23
C ARG A 138 -22.95 15.63 11.79
N THR A 139 -23.38 15.30 10.59
CA THR A 139 -24.67 15.70 10.03
C THR A 139 -25.76 14.66 10.28
N GLU A 140 -27.00 15.09 10.51
CA GLU A 140 -28.14 14.21 10.84
C GLU A 140 -28.58 13.24 9.71
N TYR A 141 -27.91 13.23 8.56
CA TYR A 141 -28.29 12.39 7.41
C TYR A 141 -28.21 10.88 7.66
N GLY A 142 -27.32 10.46 8.58
CA GLY A 142 -27.11 9.06 8.98
C GLY A 142 -26.31 8.25 7.96
N LEU A 143 -25.35 7.44 8.44
CA LEU A 143 -24.47 6.65 7.55
C LEU A 143 -25.20 5.59 6.74
N SER A 144 -26.28 5.01 7.26
CA SER A 144 -26.99 3.86 6.65
C SER A 144 -27.46 4.11 5.22
N LYS A 145 -27.81 5.36 4.86
CA LYS A 145 -28.24 5.73 3.49
C LYS A 145 -27.10 5.74 2.46
N PHE A 146 -25.85 5.71 2.93
CA PHE A 146 -24.65 5.81 2.10
C PHE A 146 -23.82 4.52 2.11
N LEU A 147 -24.22 3.51 2.85
CA LEU A 147 -23.60 2.18 2.85
C LEU A 147 -24.46 1.22 2.03
N TYR A 148 -23.83 0.25 1.37
CA TYR A 148 -24.50 -0.71 0.50
C TYR A 148 -24.25 -2.14 0.98
N ASP A 149 -25.27 -2.99 0.83
CA ASP A 149 -25.17 -4.42 1.12
C ASP A 149 -24.39 -5.14 0.02
N CYS A 150 -23.06 -5.09 0.15
CA CYS A 150 -22.16 -5.86 -0.69
C CYS A 150 -22.15 -7.32 -0.25
N ASN A 151 -22.78 -8.21 -1.02
CA ASN A 151 -22.78 -9.65 -0.74
C ASN A 151 -21.55 -10.38 -1.31
N TYR A 152 -20.84 -9.79 -2.29
CA TYR A 152 -19.73 -10.44 -2.99
C TYR A 152 -18.64 -9.43 -3.36
N LEU A 153 -17.42 -9.69 -2.90
CA LEU A 153 -16.23 -8.90 -3.20
C LEU A 153 -15.02 -9.84 -3.30
N PRO A 154 -14.83 -10.53 -4.44
CA PRO A 154 -13.67 -11.37 -4.64
C PRO A 154 -12.43 -10.49 -4.85
N LEU A 155 -11.28 -10.98 -4.41
CA LEU A 155 -10.02 -10.42 -4.86
C LEU A 155 -9.87 -10.62 -6.37
N PRO A 156 -9.42 -9.60 -7.12
CA PRO A 156 -8.80 -9.83 -8.42
C PRO A 156 -7.63 -10.79 -8.21
N ASP A 157 -7.56 -11.84 -9.03
CA ASP A 157 -6.64 -12.96 -8.84
C ASP A 157 -5.22 -12.48 -8.52
N VAL A 158 -4.75 -12.81 -7.32
CA VAL A 158 -3.46 -12.32 -6.80
C VAL A 158 -2.39 -13.21 -7.40
N GLY A 159 -1.99 -12.89 -8.64
CA GLY A 159 -1.10 -13.68 -9.48
C GLY A 159 -0.02 -14.43 -8.70
N LEU A 160 -0.31 -15.72 -8.45
CA LEU A 160 0.58 -16.72 -7.89
C LEU A 160 1.52 -17.23 -8.99
N ASP A 161 2.22 -16.29 -9.63
CA ASP A 161 3.35 -16.59 -10.50
C ASP A 161 4.63 -16.55 -9.66
N ASP A 162 5.01 -17.71 -9.12
CA ASP A 162 6.38 -18.06 -8.73
C ASP A 162 6.48 -19.60 -8.66
N GLY A 163 7.02 -20.23 -9.71
CA GLY A 163 7.47 -21.64 -9.65
C GLY A 163 6.60 -22.67 -10.38
N LEU A 164 7.12 -23.15 -11.52
CA LEU A 164 6.68 -24.32 -12.26
C LEU A 164 6.40 -25.53 -11.35
N VAL A 165 5.13 -25.93 -11.22
CA VAL A 165 4.77 -27.33 -10.94
C VAL A 165 4.27 -27.92 -12.25
N THR A 166 5.18 -28.54 -13.00
CA THR A 166 4.83 -29.31 -14.19
C THR A 166 3.84 -30.41 -13.78
N PRO A 167 2.60 -30.43 -14.28
CA PRO A 167 1.74 -31.58 -14.09
C PRO A 167 2.33 -32.69 -14.95
N GLU A 168 2.93 -33.68 -14.31
CA GLU A 168 3.53 -34.82 -14.99
C GLU A 168 2.41 -35.57 -15.74
N TRP A 169 2.39 -35.42 -17.07
CA TRP A 169 1.35 -36.02 -17.91
C TRP A 169 1.69 -37.49 -18.15
N VAL A 170 1.46 -38.28 -17.11
CA VAL A 170 1.76 -39.72 -17.05
C VAL A 170 0.76 -40.48 -17.93
N LEU A 171 1.06 -40.60 -19.24
CA LEU A 171 1.32 -41.88 -19.95
C LEU A 171 1.28 -41.75 -21.49
N GLU A 172 2.44 -41.99 -22.10
CA GLU A 172 2.72 -42.63 -23.40
C GLU A 172 2.10 -42.14 -24.72
N PRO A 173 2.95 -41.66 -25.67
CA PRO A 173 2.66 -41.68 -27.10
C PRO A 173 2.95 -43.07 -27.72
N SER A 174 1.98 -43.62 -28.46
CA SER A 174 2.25 -44.74 -29.37
C SER A 174 3.01 -44.26 -30.61
N GLY A 175 4.26 -44.70 -30.81
CA GLY A 175 5.07 -44.29 -31.97
C GLY A 175 6.38 -45.06 -32.14
N SER A 176 6.31 -46.26 -32.72
CA SER A 176 7.51 -47.05 -33.06
C SER A 176 8.23 -46.51 -34.29
N THR A 177 9.52 -46.18 -34.17
CA THR A 177 10.55 -46.50 -35.20
C THR A 177 11.95 -46.54 -34.59
N LYS A 178 12.81 -47.45 -35.07
CA LYS A 178 14.19 -47.64 -34.62
C LYS A 178 15.17 -46.97 -35.59
N THR A 179 16.28 -46.40 -35.10
CA THR A 179 17.63 -46.50 -35.74
C THR A 179 18.78 -46.00 -34.83
N SER A 180 19.68 -46.93 -34.48
CA SER A 180 21.16 -46.87 -34.33
C SER A 180 21.97 -45.61 -33.92
N SER A 181 22.99 -45.88 -33.08
CA SER A 181 24.26 -45.16 -32.81
C SER A 181 24.22 -43.83 -32.03
N GLY A 182 25.11 -43.52 -31.08
CA GLY A 182 26.19 -44.33 -30.44
C GLY A 182 27.53 -43.59 -30.34
N SER A 183 27.97 -43.22 -29.11
CA SER A 183 29.38 -42.99 -28.71
C SER A 183 29.48 -42.63 -27.22
N ASP A 184 30.55 -43.06 -26.56
CA ASP A 184 30.83 -42.88 -25.13
C ASP A 184 31.42 -41.50 -24.74
N GLY A 185 31.41 -41.18 -23.44
CA GLY A 185 32.03 -40.00 -22.86
C GLY A 185 32.08 -40.03 -21.32
N TYR A 186 33.23 -40.36 -20.76
CA TYR A 186 33.54 -40.53 -19.34
C TYR A 186 34.06 -39.23 -18.67
N GLY A 187 34.01 -39.16 -17.33
CA GLY A 187 34.56 -38.06 -16.51
C GLY A 187 33.51 -37.50 -15.53
N GLU A 188 33.32 -38.08 -14.35
CA GLU A 188 34.17 -37.98 -13.13
C GLU A 188 33.81 -36.77 -12.25
N GLU A 189 33.78 -37.01 -10.94
CA GLU A 189 33.26 -36.13 -9.90
C GLU A 189 34.28 -35.05 -9.48
N ALA A 190 33.80 -33.88 -9.06
CA ALA A 190 34.61 -32.88 -8.36
C ALA A 190 33.81 -32.18 -7.25
N TRP A 191 33.57 -32.89 -6.15
CA TRP A 191 33.07 -32.30 -4.91
C TRP A 191 34.20 -31.58 -4.17
N CYS A 192 34.14 -30.26 -4.05
CA CYS A 192 34.98 -29.51 -3.10
C CYS A 192 34.21 -28.44 -2.34
N ARG A 193 33.72 -28.84 -1.16
CA ARG A 193 33.52 -27.90 -0.04
C ARG A 193 34.89 -27.52 0.51
N ALA A 194 35.15 -26.22 0.67
CA ALA A 194 36.16 -25.73 1.59
C ALA A 194 35.63 -24.48 2.32
N LEU A 195 35.71 -24.51 3.65
CA LEU A 195 35.33 -23.42 4.55
C LEU A 195 36.59 -22.74 5.10
N SER A 196 36.42 -21.49 5.53
CA SER A 196 37.27 -20.76 6.48
C SER A 196 38.66 -20.30 6.02
N CYS A 197 38.92 -18.99 6.19
CA CYS A 197 39.92 -18.55 7.17
C CYS A 197 39.62 -17.12 7.67
N THR A 198 40.04 -16.84 8.90
CA THR A 198 39.67 -15.68 9.73
C THR A 198 40.70 -14.55 9.69
N ALA A 199 40.26 -13.31 9.96
CA ALA A 199 41.11 -12.24 10.51
C ALA A 199 40.29 -11.25 11.36
N THR A 200 40.87 -10.79 12.47
CA THR A 200 40.29 -9.97 13.55
C THR A 200 40.63 -8.47 13.46
N THR A 201 40.09 -7.68 14.41
CA THR A 201 40.28 -6.23 14.72
C THR A 201 39.39 -5.25 13.92
N GLU A 202 38.88 -4.13 14.47
CA GLU A 202 38.80 -3.67 15.87
C GLU A 202 37.58 -2.73 16.12
N ILE A 203 37.23 -2.46 17.39
CA ILE A 203 36.05 -1.69 17.81
C ILE A 203 36.43 -0.28 18.31
N VAL A 204 36.06 0.77 17.57
CA VAL A 204 36.15 2.16 18.06
C VAL A 204 34.77 2.82 18.19
N ARG A 205 34.35 3.04 19.44
CA ARG A 205 33.20 3.89 19.80
C ARG A 205 33.49 5.36 19.47
N LYS A 206 32.51 6.10 18.93
CA LYS A 206 32.53 7.58 19.00
C LYS A 206 31.17 8.19 19.31
N LYS A 207 31.04 8.64 20.56
CA LYS A 207 29.92 9.44 21.10
C LYS A 207 30.23 10.93 20.94
N ARG A 208 29.28 11.73 20.45
CA ARG A 208 29.28 13.20 20.54
C ARG A 208 27.81 13.66 20.58
N SER A 209 27.19 13.72 21.75
CA SER A 209 27.26 14.84 22.70
C SER A 209 26.63 16.12 22.13
N SER A 210 25.41 16.37 22.55
CA SER A 210 24.65 17.60 22.34
C SER A 210 25.31 18.78 23.06
N LEU A 211 25.15 19.98 22.51
CA LEU A 211 25.48 21.26 23.16
C LEU A 211 24.33 22.24 22.89
N THR A 212 23.98 23.03 23.91
CA THR A 212 22.78 23.87 24.00
C THR A 212 23.11 25.37 23.89
N CYS A 213 22.05 26.19 23.91
CA CYS A 213 22.01 27.66 24.12
C CYS A 213 22.12 28.56 22.86
N PRO A 214 21.55 29.78 22.87
CA PRO A 214 20.28 30.19 23.50
C PRO A 214 19.40 31.08 22.57
N SER A 215 18.23 31.49 23.06
CA SER A 215 17.25 32.35 22.38
C SER A 215 17.53 33.85 22.49
N VAL A 216 17.48 34.61 21.39
CA VAL A 216 17.31 36.08 21.38
C VAL A 216 16.45 36.53 20.18
N SER A 217 15.54 37.48 20.40
CA SER A 217 14.65 38.08 19.39
C SER A 217 15.36 39.04 18.43
N GLY A 218 14.91 39.13 17.16
CA GLY A 218 15.47 40.09 16.18
C GLY A 218 14.59 40.31 14.94
N SER A 219 14.39 41.59 14.59
CA SER A 219 13.40 42.08 13.62
C SER A 219 13.66 41.77 12.12
N LEU A 220 12.56 41.81 11.36
CA LEU A 220 12.39 41.95 9.90
C LEU A 220 13.58 42.51 9.09
N MET A 221 14.00 41.79 8.02
CA MET A 221 14.45 42.39 6.74
C MET A 221 14.22 41.45 5.53
N ASN A 222 13.42 41.88 4.56
CA ASN A 222 13.16 41.13 3.32
C ASN A 222 14.30 41.35 2.30
N ARG A 223 15.17 40.36 2.04
CA ARG A 223 16.24 40.47 1.02
C ARG A 223 15.89 39.72 -0.27
N ARG A 224 15.58 40.47 -1.34
CA ARG A 224 15.42 39.95 -2.71
C ARG A 224 16.75 39.37 -3.21
N LYS A 225 16.74 38.11 -3.69
CA LYS A 225 17.88 37.50 -4.38
C LYS A 225 18.05 38.15 -5.77
N LYS A 226 19.25 38.65 -6.09
CA LYS A 226 19.65 39.03 -7.46
C LYS A 226 20.09 37.77 -8.24
N PRO A 227 19.99 37.77 -9.59
CA PRO A 227 20.46 36.64 -10.40
C PRO A 227 22.00 36.50 -10.36
N PRO A 228 22.54 35.28 -10.50
CA PRO A 228 23.98 35.04 -10.43
C PRO A 228 24.71 35.53 -11.68
N HIS A 229 25.90 36.13 -11.48
CA HIS A 229 26.82 36.46 -12.58
C HIS A 229 27.49 35.19 -13.12
N ARG A 230 27.64 35.09 -14.45
CA ARG A 230 28.54 34.10 -15.08
C ARG A 230 29.99 34.56 -14.95
N ALA A 231 30.91 33.61 -14.81
CA ALA A 231 32.35 33.88 -14.80
C ALA A 231 32.88 34.19 -16.22
N PRO A 232 33.94 35.01 -16.36
CA PRO A 232 34.63 35.20 -17.64
C PRO A 232 35.40 33.95 -18.06
N LEU A 233 35.61 33.79 -19.37
CA LEU A 233 36.49 32.77 -19.94
C LEU A 233 37.94 33.26 -19.94
N TYR A 234 38.85 32.42 -19.46
CA TYR A 234 40.26 32.32 -19.84
C TYR A 234 40.73 30.89 -19.59
#